data_AF-A0A847A800-F1
#
_entry.id   AF-A0A847A800-F1
#
_cell.length_a   1.000
_cell.length_b   1.000
_cell.length_c   1.000
_cell.angle_alpha   90.00
_cell.angle_beta   90.00
_cell.angle_gamma   90.00
#
_symmetry.space_group_name_H-M   'P 1'
#
loop_
_entity.id
_entity.type
_entity.pdbx_description
1 polymer ?
#
loop_
_entity_poly.entity_id
_entity_poly.type
_entity_poly.pdbx_seq_one_letter_code
_entity_poly.pdbx_strand_id
1 'polypeptide(L)'
;MAKDEARHDFSLRSYAETIDTYRTQGYAATSFEQYLAAPQERHLILRHDIDNSLELAIRVARIEAEHGASSTYFVRVHALGYNALSLPSLLIYQELEDLGHEVQLHLEGGLRECVGGNDADWA
;
A
#
# COMPACT_ATOMS: atom_id res chain seq x y z
N MET A 1 38.93 -1.60 7.33
CA MET A 1 37.62 -0.95 7.47
C MET A 1 36.60 -1.89 6.87
N ALA A 2 35.79 -2.53 7.72
CA ALA A 2 34.78 -3.48 7.26
C ALA A 2 33.74 -2.74 6.42
N LYS A 3 33.43 -3.28 5.23
CA LYS A 3 32.22 -2.91 4.51
C LYS A 3 31.05 -3.32 5.39
N ASP A 4 30.32 -2.34 5.88
CA ASP A 4 29.03 -2.55 6.54
C ASP A 4 28.07 -2.97 5.42
N GLU A 5 27.94 -4.28 5.18
CA GLU A 5 26.89 -4.82 4.32
C GLU A 5 25.57 -4.53 5.03
N ALA A 6 24.92 -3.42 4.66
CA ALA A 6 23.65 -2.98 5.23
C ALA A 6 22.64 -4.13 5.11
N ARG A 7 22.43 -4.83 6.23
CA ARG A 7 21.47 -5.93 6.32
C ARG A 7 20.08 -5.31 6.33
N HIS A 8 19.42 -5.28 5.16
CA HIS A 8 18.05 -4.81 5.04
C HIS A 8 17.12 -5.75 5.81
N ASP A 9 16.75 -5.37 7.04
CA ASP A 9 16.01 -6.22 7.98
C ASP A 9 14.49 -6.21 7.76
N PHE A 10 14.02 -5.58 6.67
CA PHE A 10 12.60 -5.40 6.32
C PHE A 10 11.75 -4.87 7.49
N SER A 11 12.36 -4.15 8.43
CA SER A 11 11.64 -3.55 9.54
C SER A 11 10.95 -2.25 9.11
N LEU A 12 9.91 -1.87 9.86
CA LEU A 12 9.24 -0.58 9.69
C LEU A 12 10.20 0.60 9.87
N ARG A 13 11.23 0.44 10.71
CA ARG A 13 12.29 1.43 10.89
C ARG A 13 13.10 1.60 9.61
N SER A 14 13.64 0.51 9.06
CA SER A 14 14.42 0.56 7.81
C SER A 14 13.58 1.07 6.63
N TYR A 15 12.27 0.78 6.64
CA TYR A 15 11.33 1.34 5.68
C TYR A 15 11.18 2.86 5.78
N ALA A 16 10.98 3.39 6.99
CA ALA A 16 10.93 4.83 7.25
C ALA A 16 12.24 5.53 6.84
N GLU A 17 13.39 4.97 7.21
CA GLU A 17 14.72 5.46 6.82
C GLU A 17 14.90 5.48 5.28
N THR A 18 14.28 4.52 4.57
CA THR A 18 14.28 4.48 3.10
C THR A 18 13.47 5.65 2.53
N ILE A 19 12.26 5.90 3.04
CA ILE A 19 11.43 7.04 2.61
C ILE A 19 12.19 8.36 2.81
N ASP A 20 12.77 8.57 3.98
CA ASP A 20 13.54 9.78 4.29
C ASP A 20 14.74 9.94 3.36
N THR A 21 15.43 8.84 3.04
CA THR A 21 16.57 8.86 2.11
C THR A 21 16.16 9.34 0.72
N TYR A 22 15.02 8.89 0.18
CA TYR A 22 14.53 9.38 -1.11
C TYR A 22 14.07 10.85 -1.02
N ARG A 23 13.32 11.21 0.03
CA ARG A 23 12.83 12.58 0.21
C ARG A 23 13.96 13.60 0.34
N THR A 24 15.00 13.28 1.10
CA THR A 24 16.20 14.14 1.24
C THR A 24 16.98 14.30 -0.07
N GLN A 25 16.83 13.37 -1.01
CA GLN A 25 17.37 13.47 -2.37
C GLN A 25 16.43 14.18 -3.36
N GLY A 26 15.33 14.76 -2.86
CA GLY A 26 14.38 15.54 -3.64
C GLY A 26 13.30 14.73 -4.35
N TYR A 27 13.09 13.47 -3.98
CA TYR A 27 11.96 12.68 -4.49
C TYR A 27 10.67 13.03 -3.73
N ALA A 28 9.58 13.21 -4.47
CA ALA A 28 8.23 13.19 -3.90
C ALA A 28 7.82 11.74 -3.64
N ALA A 29 7.70 11.34 -2.37
CA ALA A 29 7.11 10.06 -1.98
C ALA A 29 5.59 10.20 -2.02
N THR A 30 4.95 9.61 -3.04
CA THR A 30 3.60 9.97 -3.46
C THR A 30 2.76 8.75 -3.80
N SER A 31 1.45 8.90 -3.69
CA SER A 31 0.44 7.96 -4.19
C SER A 31 0.20 8.15 -5.71
N PHE A 32 -0.57 7.25 -6.31
CA PHE A 32 -0.85 7.28 -7.75
C PHE A 32 -1.66 8.51 -8.18
N GLU A 33 -2.78 8.81 -7.53
CA GLU A 33 -3.62 9.96 -7.93
C GLU A 33 -2.88 11.27 -7.71
N GLN A 34 -2.15 11.43 -6.60
CA GLN A 34 -1.35 12.63 -6.35
C GLN A 34 -0.28 12.84 -7.43
N TYR A 35 0.42 11.76 -7.84
CA TYR A 35 1.38 11.83 -8.94
C TYR A 35 0.70 12.17 -10.27
N LEU A 36 -0.42 11.53 -10.59
CA LEU A 36 -1.14 11.77 -11.83
C LEU A 36 -1.71 13.19 -11.92
N ALA A 37 -2.14 13.76 -10.79
CA ALA A 37 -2.65 15.12 -10.72
C ALA A 37 -1.54 16.18 -10.87
N ALA A 38 -0.36 15.93 -10.30
CA ALA A 38 0.76 16.88 -10.28
C ALA A 38 2.11 16.16 -10.37
N PRO A 39 2.51 15.66 -11.55
CA PRO A 39 3.69 14.82 -11.69
C PRO A 39 4.98 15.60 -11.40
N GLN A 40 5.84 14.99 -10.59
CA GLN A 40 7.12 15.52 -10.18
C GLN A 40 8.25 14.80 -10.93
N GLU A 41 9.30 15.54 -11.32
CA GLU A 41 10.44 15.00 -12.06
C GLU A 41 11.12 13.84 -11.31
N ARG A 42 11.27 13.99 -9.98
CA ARG A 42 11.74 12.93 -9.08
C ARG A 42 10.58 12.51 -8.19
N HIS A 43 10.15 11.27 -8.35
CA HIS A 43 9.04 10.70 -7.58
C HIS A 43 9.35 9.27 -7.17
N LEU A 44 8.80 8.89 -6.03
CA LEU A 44 8.75 7.53 -5.52
C LEU A 44 7.27 7.22 -5.34
N ILE A 45 6.68 6.48 -6.29
CA ILE A 45 5.28 6.08 -6.19
C ILE A 45 5.19 4.88 -5.25
N LEU A 46 4.47 5.03 -4.15
CA LEU A 46 4.31 4.01 -3.13
C LEU A 46 2.98 3.29 -3.30
N ARG A 47 3.03 1.95 -3.38
CA ARG A 47 1.86 1.08 -3.45
C ARG A 47 1.95 -0.03 -2.42
N HIS A 48 0.82 -0.39 -1.84
CA HIS A 48 0.68 -1.50 -0.90
C HIS A 48 -0.50 -2.38 -1.27
N ASP A 49 -0.25 -3.65 -1.56
CA ASP A 49 -1.31 -4.64 -1.71
C ASP A 49 -1.61 -5.24 -0.31
N ILE A 50 -2.84 -5.05 0.17
CA ILE A 50 -3.25 -5.53 1.50
C ILE A 50 -3.77 -6.96 1.35
N ASP A 51 -2.88 -7.94 1.39
CA ASP A 51 -3.27 -9.34 1.22
C ASP A 51 -3.87 -9.99 2.46
N ASN A 52 -3.47 -9.54 3.68
CA ASN A 52 -3.81 -10.29 4.90
C ASN A 52 -4.17 -9.48 6.15
N SER A 53 -3.59 -8.30 6.41
CA SER A 53 -3.86 -7.57 7.66
C SER A 53 -3.98 -6.07 7.45
N LEU A 54 -5.15 -5.55 7.81
CA LEU A 54 -5.42 -4.12 7.83
C LEU A 54 -4.72 -3.42 8.99
N GLU A 55 -4.53 -4.12 10.11
CA GLU A 55 -3.82 -3.61 11.29
C GLU A 55 -2.33 -3.36 10.98
N LEU A 56 -1.72 -4.22 10.17
CA LEU A 56 -0.37 -3.96 9.67
C LEU A 56 -0.35 -2.83 8.64
N ALA A 57 -1.32 -2.79 7.73
CA ALA A 57 -1.41 -1.74 6.72
C ALA A 57 -1.51 -0.34 7.35
N ILE A 58 -2.38 -0.14 8.33
CA ILE A 58 -2.52 1.17 9.00
C ILE A 58 -1.27 1.58 9.80
N ARG A 59 -0.50 0.61 10.32
CA ARG A 59 0.79 0.90 10.97
C ARG A 59 1.83 1.42 9.98
N VAL A 60 1.84 0.88 8.76
CA VAL A 60 2.69 1.40 7.67
C VAL A 60 2.24 2.80 7.29
N ALA A 61 0.94 3.01 7.09
CA ALA A 61 0.37 4.29 6.67
C ALA A 61 0.70 5.42 7.64
N ARG A 62 0.54 5.18 8.95
CA ARG A 62 0.91 6.17 9.98
C ARG A 62 2.38 6.58 9.89
N ILE A 63 3.29 5.63 9.65
CA ILE A 63 4.72 5.92 9.46
C ILE A 63 4.94 6.75 8.20
N GLU A 64 4.31 6.40 7.09
CA GLU A 64 4.43 7.17 5.85
C GLU A 64 3.96 8.61 6.04
N ALA A 65 2.79 8.81 6.66
CA ALA A 65 2.25 10.13 6.96
C ALA A 65 3.18 10.94 7.88
N GLU A 66 3.71 10.33 8.94
CA GLU A 66 4.72 10.93 9.83
C GLU A 66 5.98 11.38 9.05
N HIS A 67 6.35 10.61 8.03
CA HIS A 67 7.51 10.86 7.17
C HIS A 67 7.15 11.67 5.91
N GLY A 68 5.97 12.28 5.85
CA GLY A 68 5.54 13.19 4.78
C GLY A 68 5.42 12.51 3.41
N ALA A 69 5.02 11.25 3.40
CA ALA A 69 4.73 10.46 2.22
C ALA A 69 3.22 10.15 2.13
N SER A 70 2.72 9.99 0.91
CA SER A 70 1.41 9.43 0.60
C SER A 70 1.60 8.16 -0.23
N SER A 71 0.62 7.27 -0.18
CA SER A 71 0.68 5.94 -0.81
C SER A 71 -0.70 5.49 -1.27
N THR A 72 -0.74 4.52 -2.18
CA THR A 72 -1.97 3.85 -2.58
C THR A 72 -2.07 2.47 -1.97
N TYR A 73 -3.10 2.24 -1.16
CA TYR A 73 -3.42 0.98 -0.51
C TYR A 73 -4.51 0.23 -1.27
N PHE A 74 -4.16 -0.92 -1.83
CA PHE A 74 -5.05 -1.78 -2.58
C PHE A 74 -5.69 -2.83 -1.67
N VAL A 75 -6.99 -2.72 -1.47
CA VAL A 75 -7.82 -3.61 -0.65
C VAL A 75 -8.24 -4.83 -1.46
N ARG A 76 -7.91 -6.01 -0.95
CA ARG A 76 -8.31 -7.30 -1.54
C ARG A 76 -9.63 -7.76 -0.93
N VAL A 77 -10.68 -7.82 -1.76
CA VAL A 77 -12.06 -8.13 -1.30
C VAL A 77 -12.24 -9.56 -0.82
N HIS A 78 -11.45 -10.51 -1.33
CA HIS A 78 -11.45 -11.93 -0.96
C HIS A 78 -10.26 -12.31 -0.07
N ALA A 79 -9.71 -11.34 0.67
CA ALA A 79 -8.68 -11.64 1.66
C ALA A 79 -9.19 -12.61 2.74
N LEU A 80 -8.34 -13.55 3.15
CA LEU A 80 -8.68 -14.48 4.24
C LEU A 80 -8.53 -13.83 5.63
N GLY A 81 -7.63 -12.85 5.76
CA GLY A 81 -7.29 -12.25 7.04
C GLY A 81 -8.21 -11.11 7.49
N TYR A 82 -9.10 -10.62 6.63
CA TYR A 82 -10.07 -9.58 6.99
C TYR A 82 -11.31 -9.62 6.08
N ASN A 83 -12.43 -9.10 6.59
CA ASN A 83 -13.62 -8.85 5.77
C ASN A 83 -13.63 -7.39 5.32
N ALA A 84 -13.44 -7.15 4.03
CA ALA A 84 -13.37 -5.81 3.45
C ALA A 84 -14.61 -4.93 3.72
N LEU A 85 -15.79 -5.54 3.92
CA LEU A 85 -17.04 -4.79 4.13
C LEU A 85 -17.48 -4.73 5.60
N SER A 86 -16.65 -5.23 6.52
CA SER A 86 -16.94 -5.12 7.95
C SER A 86 -16.69 -3.70 8.48
N LEU A 87 -17.46 -3.27 9.49
CA LEU A 87 -17.29 -1.95 10.11
C LEU A 87 -15.85 -1.68 10.56
N PRO A 88 -15.12 -2.61 11.23
CA PRO A 88 -13.72 -2.39 11.57
C PRO A 88 -12.83 -2.07 10.37
N SER A 89 -13.01 -2.76 9.24
CA SER A 89 -12.24 -2.50 8.02
C SER A 89 -12.57 -1.12 7.43
N LEU A 90 -13.85 -0.77 7.39
CA LEU A 90 -14.30 0.53 6.89
C LEU A 90 -13.72 1.70 7.71
N LEU A 91 -13.62 1.55 9.04
CA LEU A 91 -12.97 2.55 9.89
C LEU A 91 -11.48 2.68 9.60
N ILE A 92 -10.80 1.58 9.28
CA ILE A 92 -9.38 1.62 8.87
C ILE A 92 -9.24 2.32 7.51
N TYR A 93 -10.12 2.06 6.55
CA TYR A 93 -10.07 2.76 5.26
C TYR A 93 -10.27 4.26 5.41
N GLN A 94 -11.22 4.68 6.23
CA GLN A 94 -11.39 6.09 6.58
C GLN A 94 -10.12 6.67 7.17
N GLU A 95 -9.46 5.95 8.09
CA GLU A 95 -8.21 6.42 8.68
C GLU A 95 -7.06 6.52 7.65
N LEU A 96 -6.96 5.58 6.71
CA LEU A 96 -5.98 5.66 5.62
C LEU A 96 -6.17 6.93 4.79
N GLU A 97 -7.41 7.26 4.44
CA GLU A 97 -7.76 8.48 3.70
C GLU A 97 -7.48 9.75 4.52
N ASP A 98 -7.84 9.75 5.81
CA ASP A 98 -7.62 10.88 6.71
C ASP A 98 -6.11 11.19 6.91
N LEU A 99 -5.26 10.16 6.80
CA LEU A 99 -3.79 10.30 6.80
C LEU A 99 -3.23 10.80 5.45
N GLY A 100 -4.07 10.94 4.42
CA GLY A 100 -3.69 11.44 3.09
C GLY A 100 -3.28 10.35 2.10
N HIS A 101 -3.57 9.07 2.39
CA HIS A 101 -3.37 7.96 1.47
C HIS A 101 -4.60 7.72 0.60
N GLU A 102 -4.41 6.91 -0.44
CA GLU A 102 -5.49 6.47 -1.32
C GLU A 102 -5.89 5.04 -0.98
N VAL A 103 -7.19 4.76 -0.97
CA VAL A 103 -7.73 3.40 -0.83
C VAL A 103 -8.34 2.97 -2.17
N GLN A 104 -7.81 1.88 -2.74
CA GLN A 104 -8.18 1.38 -4.06
C GLN A 104 -8.45 -0.12 -4.01
N LEU A 105 -8.98 -0.69 -5.10
CA LEU A 105 -9.31 -2.11 -5.18
C LEU A 105 -8.12 -2.94 -5.69
N HIS A 106 -7.67 -3.93 -4.92
CA HIS A 106 -6.75 -4.95 -5.41
C HIS A 106 -7.50 -5.91 -6.34
N LEU A 107 -7.34 -5.70 -7.65
CA LEU A 107 -7.89 -6.59 -8.67
C LEU A 107 -6.91 -7.73 -8.96
N GLU A 108 -7.45 -8.94 -9.04
CA GLU A 108 -6.72 -10.14 -9.45
C GLU A 108 -7.30 -10.70 -10.74
N GLY A 109 -6.40 -11.04 -11.66
CA GLY A 109 -6.75 -11.85 -12.83
C GLY A 109 -6.75 -13.34 -12.48
N GLY A 110 -7.37 -14.13 -13.36
CA GLY A 110 -7.22 -15.59 -13.33
C GLY A 110 -7.95 -16.32 -12.20
N LEU A 111 -8.86 -15.64 -11.49
CA LEU A 111 -9.70 -16.26 -10.47
C LEU A 111 -10.41 -17.51 -11.03
N ARG A 112 -10.85 -17.42 -12.29
CA ARG A 112 -11.49 -18.51 -13.05
C ARG A 112 -10.68 -19.80 -13.07
N GLU A 113 -9.36 -19.70 -13.25
CA GLU A 113 -8.49 -20.89 -13.28
C GLU A 113 -8.34 -21.52 -11.89
N CYS A 114 -8.50 -20.73 -10.83
CA CYS A 114 -8.39 -21.20 -9.45
C CYS A 114 -9.69 -21.75 -8.87
N VAL A 115 -10.85 -21.18 -9.22
CA VAL A 115 -12.16 -21.61 -8.70
C VAL A 115 -12.92 -22.57 -9.62
N GLY A 116 -12.48 -22.76 -10.86
CA GLY A 116 -13.06 -23.73 -11.81
C GLY A 116 -14.47 -23.36 -12.28
N GLY A 117 -14.58 -22.50 -13.31
CA GLY A 117 -15.88 -22.09 -13.89
C GLY A 117 -16.03 -22.42 -15.38
N ASN A 118 -17.17 -23.01 -15.75
CA ASN A 118 -17.63 -23.17 -17.14
C ASN A 118 -18.55 -21.99 -17.51
N ASP A 119 -18.38 -21.41 -18.70
CA ASP A 119 -19.02 -20.15 -19.12
C ASP A 119 -20.55 -20.25 -19.33
N ALA A 120 -21.12 -21.46 -19.25
CA ALA A 120 -22.51 -21.72 -19.60
C ALA A 120 -23.52 -21.53 -18.45
N ASP A 121 -23.06 -21.32 -17.21
CA ASP A 121 -23.94 -21.40 -16.03
C ASP A 121 -24.31 -20.03 -15.41
N TRP A 122 -23.83 -18.92 -15.98
CA TRP A 122 -24.08 -17.57 -15.44
C TRP A 122 -24.99 -16.68 -16.30
N ALA A 123 -25.57 -17.20 -17.39
CA ALA A 123 -26.55 -16.51 -18.24
C ALA A 123 -27.96 -17.09 -18.13
#